data_AF-A0A8C7GHI3-F1
#
_entry.id   AF-A0A8C7GHI3-F1
#
_cell.length_a   1.000
_cell.length_b   1.000
_cell.length_c   1.000
_cell.angle_alpha   90.00
_cell.angle_beta   90.00
_cell.angle_gamma   90.00
#
_symmetry.space_group_name_H-M   'P 1'
#
loop_
_entity.id
_entity.type
_entity.pdbx_description
1 polymer ?
#
loop_
_entity_poly.entity_id
_entity_poly.type
_entity_poly.pdbx_seq_one_letter_code
_entity_poly.pdbx_strand_id
1 'polypeptide(L)'
;MAASPDTDSLEARINKATNPLNRDTDWDSIQAFCDQLNNDLEGPQLATRLLAHKIQSPQEWEAMQTLVVLETCMKSCGERFHSEVGKFRFLNELIKVVSPKYLGTRAPEPVKKKVLELIYSWTLGLPDEAKIADAYQMLKKQGIVKQDPVLPADKLLLLPPPRPKNAIFEDEEKSKTLTRLLNSTHPEDLKAANKLIQEMVQEDQKRAEKLSKRANAIQDVNESVSLLTQLLEDYDRTTNPQSNDLYQRCEKMRPTLFRLASDTEDNDEALAEILQANDSLTQVINLYRLQVKGEVVNGNNSANTRRLTGEQQWCTVCVLHMVSLSLQQSSDSVDITDIPAAPSVLLSPDRLPYTQPLSTGATSGSSALDELDLLGKKLLQQSLPLEVSLIFLVSTCYANSASHLNSVLNSLYLGSLLPVTVFDSHSLRVLFHFARDTPPSLADVLVVIISMLSSAPVPVSNILFQPSVPDTMRVKLQPPSGTELPAFNPILPPAAITQVLLLANPHKEKVQLQYKLTFMLGEEDHDERGIVAQFPPSDTWGNL
;
A
#
# COMPACT_ATOMS: atom_id res chain seq x y z
N MET A 1 -14.88 42.22 -31.23
CA MET A 1 -13.41 42.14 -31.39
C MET A 1 -13.06 40.68 -31.62
N ALA A 2 -12.11 40.37 -32.51
CA ALA A 2 -11.53 39.02 -32.57
C ALA A 2 -10.47 38.90 -31.47
N ALA A 3 -10.39 37.76 -30.80
CA ALA A 3 -9.21 37.43 -29.98
C ALA A 3 -8.02 37.14 -30.90
N SER A 4 -6.82 37.56 -30.52
CA SER A 4 -5.58 37.23 -31.24
C SER A 4 -5.23 35.76 -30.98
N PRO A 5 -4.96 34.94 -32.01
CA PRO A 5 -4.82 33.48 -31.86
C PRO A 5 -3.60 33.05 -31.03
N ASP A 6 -2.64 33.94 -30.79
CA ASP A 6 -1.37 33.62 -30.14
C ASP A 6 -1.49 33.40 -28.61
N THR A 7 -2.56 33.87 -27.96
CA THR A 7 -2.70 33.90 -26.49
C THR A 7 -2.73 32.53 -25.82
N ASP A 8 -3.13 31.50 -26.58
CA ASP A 8 -3.36 30.16 -26.07
C ASP A 8 -2.24 29.15 -26.41
N SER A 9 -1.20 29.62 -27.12
CA SER A 9 -0.02 28.83 -27.47
C SER A 9 0.81 28.41 -26.25
N LEU A 10 1.49 27.26 -26.34
CA LEU A 10 2.45 26.81 -25.32
C LEU A 10 3.56 27.85 -25.08
N GLU A 11 4.02 28.51 -26.16
CA GLU A 11 4.91 29.66 -26.13
C GLU A 11 4.36 30.83 -25.29
N ALA A 12 3.10 31.23 -25.46
CA ALA A 12 2.51 32.32 -24.67
C ALA A 12 2.35 31.92 -23.20
N ARG A 13 1.84 30.71 -22.92
CA ARG A 13 1.61 30.22 -21.56
C ARG A 13 2.92 30.08 -20.77
N ILE A 14 3.98 29.48 -21.35
CA ILE A 14 5.28 29.40 -20.67
C ILE A 14 5.92 30.77 -20.48
N ASN A 15 5.79 31.70 -21.43
CA ASN A 15 6.32 33.06 -21.27
C ASN A 15 5.59 33.85 -20.18
N LYS A 16 4.28 33.63 -19.97
CA LYS A 16 3.54 34.20 -18.84
C LYS A 16 3.97 33.57 -17.50
N ALA A 17 4.01 32.24 -17.40
CA ALA A 17 4.41 31.53 -16.18
C ALA A 17 5.85 31.87 -15.72
N THR A 18 6.79 31.96 -16.66
CA THR A 18 8.24 32.13 -16.39
C THR A 18 8.71 33.58 -16.46
N ASN A 19 7.80 34.55 -16.53
CA ASN A 19 8.14 35.97 -16.72
C ASN A 19 9.02 36.49 -15.57
N PRO A 20 10.22 37.06 -15.85
CA PRO A 20 11.10 37.66 -14.82
C PRO A 20 10.44 38.75 -13.96
N LEU A 21 9.34 39.36 -14.43
CA LEU A 21 8.59 40.40 -13.73
C LEU A 21 7.52 39.86 -12.75
N ASN A 22 7.26 38.54 -12.76
CA ASN A 22 6.33 37.93 -11.82
C ASN A 22 6.89 38.05 -10.39
N ARG A 23 6.09 38.59 -9.45
CA ARG A 23 6.52 38.75 -8.04
C ARG A 23 6.49 37.43 -7.27
N ASP A 24 5.59 36.55 -7.67
CA ASP A 24 5.24 35.28 -7.05
C ASP A 24 4.98 34.25 -8.17
N THR A 25 4.87 32.97 -7.83
CA THR A 25 4.61 31.88 -8.79
C THR A 25 3.19 31.98 -9.36
N ASP A 26 3.07 32.19 -10.68
CA ASP A 26 1.79 32.23 -11.40
C ASP A 26 1.26 30.81 -11.67
N TRP A 27 0.63 30.22 -10.64
CA TRP A 27 0.07 28.86 -10.69
C TRP A 27 -0.99 28.69 -11.78
N ASP A 28 -1.82 29.70 -12.06
CA ASP A 28 -2.84 29.65 -13.10
C ASP A 28 -2.19 29.45 -14.50
N SER A 29 -1.10 30.17 -14.78
CA SER A 29 -0.33 29.97 -16.02
C SER A 29 0.41 28.64 -16.07
N ILE A 30 0.87 28.11 -14.93
CA ILE A 30 1.52 26.80 -14.85
C ILE A 30 0.50 25.71 -15.19
N GLN A 31 -0.69 25.74 -14.57
CA GLN A 31 -1.75 24.77 -14.82
C GLN A 31 -2.23 24.84 -16.27
N ALA A 32 -2.51 26.04 -16.78
CA ALA A 32 -2.90 26.21 -18.19
C ALA A 32 -1.82 25.73 -19.18
N PHE A 33 -0.53 25.80 -18.83
CA PHE A 33 0.55 25.20 -19.64
C PHE A 33 0.51 23.66 -19.59
N CYS A 34 0.30 23.05 -18.42
CA CYS A 34 0.11 21.60 -18.29
C CYS A 34 -1.11 21.10 -19.08
N ASP A 35 -2.23 21.81 -19.01
CA ASP A 35 -3.47 21.46 -19.71
C ASP A 35 -3.28 21.56 -21.23
N GLN A 36 -2.66 22.64 -21.71
CA GLN A 36 -2.36 22.82 -23.14
C GLN A 36 -1.38 21.76 -23.66
N LEU A 37 -0.42 21.33 -22.84
CA LEU A 37 0.56 20.28 -23.15
C LEU A 37 -0.14 18.92 -23.32
N ASN A 38 -1.07 18.60 -22.41
CA ASN A 38 -1.84 17.35 -22.43
C ASN A 38 -2.81 17.27 -23.62
N ASN A 39 -3.45 18.39 -23.98
CA ASN A 39 -4.45 18.48 -25.04
C ASN A 39 -3.87 18.44 -26.46
N ASP A 40 -2.56 18.67 -26.64
CA ASP A 40 -1.89 18.67 -27.94
C ASP A 40 -1.21 17.30 -28.22
N LEU A 41 -1.21 16.91 -29.50
CA LEU A 41 -0.51 15.72 -29.97
C LEU A 41 1.02 15.94 -29.95
N GLU A 42 1.50 17.11 -30.36
CA GLU A 42 2.94 17.46 -30.34
C GLU A 42 3.36 18.20 -29.05
N GLY A 43 2.40 18.56 -28.21
CA GLY A 43 2.56 19.30 -26.95
C GLY A 43 3.76 18.87 -26.09
N PRO A 44 3.94 17.58 -25.76
CA PRO A 44 5.10 17.11 -24.99
C PRO A 44 6.48 17.43 -25.61
N GLN A 45 6.60 17.35 -26.93
CA GLN A 45 7.85 17.62 -27.65
C GLN A 45 8.12 19.13 -27.78
N LEU A 46 7.06 19.91 -27.94
CA LEU A 46 7.14 21.37 -27.95
C LEU A 46 7.46 21.91 -26.55
N ALA A 47 6.77 21.43 -25.52
CA ALA A 47 6.96 21.82 -24.13
C ALA A 47 8.37 21.50 -23.63
N THR A 48 8.89 20.28 -23.83
CA THR A 48 10.26 19.94 -23.43
C THR A 48 11.32 20.82 -24.12
N ARG A 49 11.11 21.19 -25.40
CA ARG A 49 11.98 22.15 -26.12
C ARG A 49 11.95 23.55 -25.48
N LEU A 50 10.76 24.06 -25.16
CA LEU A 50 10.59 25.40 -24.56
C LEU A 50 11.14 25.45 -23.12
N LEU A 51 10.84 24.45 -22.29
CA LEU A 51 11.37 24.28 -20.95
C LEU A 51 12.90 24.22 -20.96
N ALA A 52 13.50 23.41 -21.84
CA ALA A 52 14.96 23.27 -21.93
C ALA A 52 15.68 24.58 -22.29
N HIS A 53 15.07 25.44 -23.12
CA HIS A 53 15.59 26.77 -23.41
C HIS A 53 15.48 27.71 -22.20
N LYS A 54 14.31 27.73 -21.55
CA LYS A 54 14.01 28.60 -20.41
C LYS A 54 14.81 28.26 -19.13
N ILE A 55 15.07 26.98 -18.85
CA ILE A 55 15.93 26.52 -17.74
C ILE A 55 17.40 26.96 -17.93
N GLN A 56 17.84 27.15 -19.18
CA GLN A 56 19.17 27.67 -19.51
C GLN A 56 19.27 29.21 -19.44
N SER A 57 18.23 29.91 -18.97
CA SER A 57 18.26 31.37 -18.80
C SER A 57 19.34 31.81 -17.79
N PRO A 58 20.09 32.89 -18.06
CA PRO A 58 20.98 33.49 -17.07
C PRO A 58 20.23 34.21 -15.93
N GLN A 59 18.91 34.41 -16.05
CA GLN A 59 18.08 35.00 -15.01
C GLN A 59 17.63 33.91 -14.04
N GLU A 60 18.13 33.96 -12.80
CA GLU A 60 17.86 32.95 -11.76
C GLU A 60 16.35 32.72 -11.56
N TRP A 61 15.55 33.78 -11.51
CA TRP A 61 14.11 33.69 -11.28
C TRP A 61 13.37 33.01 -12.44
N GLU A 62 13.70 33.33 -13.70
CA GLU A 62 13.12 32.69 -14.88
C GLU A 62 13.47 31.19 -14.91
N ALA A 63 14.73 30.85 -14.68
CA ALA A 63 15.17 29.45 -14.62
C ALA A 63 14.50 28.69 -13.46
N MET A 64 14.39 29.28 -12.27
CA MET A 64 13.72 28.68 -11.11
C MET A 64 12.21 28.49 -11.33
N GLN A 65 11.50 29.50 -11.86
CA GLN A 65 10.08 29.37 -12.23
C GLN A 65 9.88 28.27 -13.28
N THR A 66 10.78 28.16 -14.26
CA THR A 66 10.72 27.08 -15.26
C THR A 66 10.94 25.69 -14.65
N LEU A 67 11.78 25.57 -13.62
CA LEU A 67 11.96 24.32 -12.88
C LEU A 67 10.74 23.98 -12.00
N VAL A 68 9.96 24.97 -11.58
CA VAL A 68 8.63 24.74 -10.95
C VAL A 68 7.62 24.27 -11.99
N VAL A 69 7.54 24.90 -13.18
CA VAL A 69 6.70 24.43 -14.30
C VAL A 69 7.01 22.96 -14.61
N LEU A 70 8.30 22.62 -14.78
CA LEU A 70 8.74 21.26 -15.06
C LEU A 70 8.39 20.27 -13.94
N GLU A 71 8.52 20.66 -12.66
CA GLU A 71 8.10 19.81 -11.54
C GLU A 71 6.59 19.54 -11.58
N THR A 72 5.77 20.55 -11.89
CA THR A 72 4.32 20.39 -12.01
C THR A 72 3.95 19.52 -13.21
N CYS A 73 4.51 19.76 -14.41
CA CYS A 73 4.25 18.91 -15.58
C CYS A 73 4.63 17.44 -15.33
N MET A 74 5.73 17.18 -14.62
CA MET A 74 6.12 15.80 -14.25
C MET A 74 5.15 15.14 -13.25
N LYS A 75 4.31 15.91 -12.55
CA LYS A 75 3.24 15.40 -11.67
C LYS A 75 1.88 15.30 -12.37
N SER A 76 1.59 16.15 -13.37
CA SER A 76 0.25 16.29 -13.98
C SER A 76 0.11 15.82 -15.43
N CYS A 77 1.20 15.58 -16.16
CA CYS A 77 1.13 15.32 -17.62
C CYS A 77 1.38 13.86 -18.04
N GLY A 78 1.63 12.97 -17.07
CA GLY A 78 1.70 11.52 -17.27
C GLY A 78 2.76 11.02 -18.27
N GLU A 79 2.62 9.76 -18.67
CA GLU A 79 3.61 8.98 -19.42
C GLU A 79 4.06 9.65 -20.74
N ARG A 80 3.14 10.29 -21.47
CA ARG A 80 3.45 10.99 -22.74
C ARG A 80 4.49 12.10 -22.54
N PHE A 81 4.47 12.79 -21.40
CA PHE A 81 5.46 13.81 -21.06
C PHE A 81 6.70 13.21 -20.41
N HIS A 82 6.54 12.23 -19.52
CA HIS A 82 7.65 11.50 -18.90
C HIS A 82 8.59 10.89 -19.95
N SER A 83 8.03 10.31 -21.01
CA SER A 83 8.76 9.70 -22.13
C SER A 83 9.55 10.71 -22.98
N GLU A 84 9.16 11.98 -23.03
CA GLU A 84 9.96 13.03 -23.68
C GLU A 84 11.07 13.55 -22.76
N VAL A 85 10.78 13.70 -21.46
CA VAL A 85 11.76 14.09 -20.44
C VAL A 85 12.85 13.03 -20.24
N GLY A 86 12.50 11.74 -20.30
CA GLY A 86 13.44 10.62 -20.19
C GLY A 86 14.40 10.47 -21.37
N LYS A 87 14.16 11.14 -22.51
CA LYS A 87 15.09 11.10 -23.65
C LYS A 87 16.35 11.93 -23.36
N PHE A 88 17.51 11.41 -23.73
CA PHE A 88 18.78 12.15 -23.68
C PHE A 88 18.73 13.50 -24.41
N ARG A 89 17.81 13.69 -25.38
CA ARG A 89 17.55 15.00 -26.01
C ARG A 89 17.20 16.10 -25.00
N PHE A 90 16.42 15.79 -23.96
CA PHE A 90 16.05 16.72 -22.90
C PHE A 90 17.06 16.67 -21.74
N LEU A 91 17.44 15.47 -21.29
CA LEU A 91 18.40 15.30 -20.18
C LEU A 91 19.75 15.98 -20.45
N ASN A 92 20.24 16.00 -21.69
CA ASN A 92 21.48 16.68 -22.05
C ASN A 92 21.41 18.21 -21.83
N GLU A 93 20.22 18.82 -21.95
CA GLU A 93 20.04 20.25 -21.69
C GLU A 93 20.11 20.55 -20.18
N LEU A 94 19.56 19.68 -19.34
CA LEU A 94 19.74 19.74 -17.89
C LEU A 94 21.22 19.49 -17.48
N ILE A 95 21.88 18.52 -18.13
CA ILE A 95 23.31 18.23 -17.91
C ILE A 95 24.19 19.45 -18.24
N LYS A 96 23.88 20.23 -19.29
CA LYS A 96 24.60 21.47 -19.60
C LYS A 96 24.53 22.50 -18.46
N VAL A 97 23.37 22.60 -17.80
CA VAL A 97 23.14 23.56 -16.70
C VAL A 97 23.97 23.22 -15.46
N VAL A 98 24.07 21.94 -15.10
CA VAL A 98 24.83 21.50 -13.91
C VAL A 98 26.32 21.25 -14.16
N SER A 99 26.71 20.89 -15.39
CA SER A 99 28.09 20.50 -15.69
C SER A 99 29.02 21.72 -15.86
N PRO A 100 30.15 21.78 -15.13
CA PRO A 100 31.14 22.85 -15.27
C PRO A 100 31.76 22.97 -16.67
N LYS A 101 31.62 21.94 -17.52
CA LYS A 101 32.09 21.94 -18.92
C LYS A 101 31.25 22.81 -19.86
N TYR A 102 30.05 23.24 -19.43
CA TYR A 102 29.10 23.97 -20.27
C TYR A 102 28.62 25.26 -19.58
N LEU A 103 27.54 25.20 -18.80
CA LEU A 103 26.94 26.36 -18.13
C LEU A 103 27.14 26.31 -16.60
N GLY A 104 27.53 25.19 -16.00
CA GLY A 104 27.59 25.01 -14.53
C GLY A 104 28.55 25.94 -13.77
N THR A 105 29.44 26.62 -14.47
CA THR A 105 30.32 27.69 -13.94
C THR A 105 29.67 29.08 -13.89
N ARG A 106 28.54 29.26 -14.58
CA ARG A 106 27.78 30.53 -14.71
C ARG A 106 26.32 30.41 -14.26
N ALA A 107 25.75 29.21 -14.27
CA ALA A 107 24.40 28.95 -13.77
C ALA A 107 24.34 29.13 -12.24
N PRO A 108 23.30 29.79 -11.69
CA PRO A 108 23.15 30.00 -10.25
C PRO A 108 23.13 28.70 -9.45
N GLU A 109 23.67 28.74 -8.23
CA GLU A 109 23.72 27.55 -7.36
C GLU A 109 22.33 27.00 -6.99
N PRO A 110 21.30 27.82 -6.71
CA PRO A 110 19.94 27.32 -6.46
C PRO A 110 19.35 26.58 -7.67
N VAL A 111 19.57 27.10 -8.89
CA VAL A 111 19.13 26.47 -10.15
C VAL A 111 19.80 25.11 -10.33
N LYS A 112 21.14 25.04 -10.17
CA LYS A 112 21.87 23.77 -10.29
C LYS A 112 21.43 22.75 -9.24
N LYS A 113 21.29 23.16 -7.97
CA LYS A 113 20.77 22.31 -6.90
C LYS A 113 19.38 21.78 -7.25
N LYS A 114 18.48 22.64 -7.73
CA LYS A 114 17.11 22.28 -8.09
C LYS A 114 17.04 21.31 -9.27
N VAL A 115 17.90 21.46 -10.28
CA VAL A 115 18.04 20.47 -11.37
C VAL A 115 18.48 19.10 -10.83
N LEU A 116 19.46 19.06 -9.91
CA LEU A 116 19.92 17.80 -9.31
C LEU A 116 18.86 17.14 -8.40
N GLU A 117 18.10 17.93 -7.62
CA GLU A 117 16.95 17.44 -6.85
C GLU A 117 15.90 16.78 -7.75
N LEU A 118 15.56 17.39 -8.89
CA LEU A 118 14.56 16.87 -9.82
C LEU A 118 15.02 15.62 -10.56
N ILE A 119 16.24 15.60 -11.10
CA ILE A 119 16.79 14.40 -11.75
C ILE A 119 16.82 13.24 -10.74
N TYR A 120 17.25 13.49 -9.49
CA TYR A 120 17.28 12.46 -8.45
C TYR A 120 15.88 11.95 -8.09
N SER A 121 14.88 12.82 -7.90
CA SER A 121 13.52 12.37 -7.57
C SER A 121 12.88 11.55 -8.70
N TRP A 122 13.22 11.83 -9.96
CA TRP A 122 12.81 11.00 -11.10
C TRP A 122 13.53 9.64 -11.13
N THR A 123 14.80 9.52 -10.73
CA THR A 123 15.46 8.20 -10.62
C THR A 123 14.80 7.27 -9.60
N LEU A 124 14.04 7.83 -8.64
CA LEU A 124 13.27 7.07 -7.67
C LEU A 124 11.84 6.85 -8.14
N GLY A 125 11.20 7.87 -8.71
CA GLY A 125 9.77 7.87 -9.07
C GLY A 125 9.42 7.33 -10.46
N LEU A 126 10.39 7.22 -11.37
CA LEU A 126 10.22 6.71 -12.75
C LEU A 126 11.28 5.64 -13.05
N PRO A 127 11.22 4.46 -12.39
CA PRO A 127 12.24 3.43 -12.51
C PRO A 127 12.40 2.86 -13.93
N ASP A 128 11.33 2.89 -14.74
CA ASP A 128 11.31 2.40 -16.12
C ASP A 128 12.10 3.30 -17.09
N GLU A 129 12.28 4.58 -16.77
CA GLU A 129 13.08 5.52 -17.57
C GLU A 129 14.57 5.46 -17.21
N ALA A 130 15.18 4.30 -17.46
CA ALA A 130 16.57 3.97 -17.16
C ALA A 130 17.60 5.05 -17.60
N LYS A 131 17.31 5.80 -18.66
CA LYS A 131 18.15 6.89 -19.18
C LYS A 131 18.32 8.05 -18.18
N ILE A 132 17.32 8.28 -17.31
CA ILE A 132 17.38 9.26 -16.22
C ILE A 132 18.37 8.77 -15.15
N ALA A 133 18.31 7.47 -14.81
CA ALA A 133 19.27 6.86 -13.90
C ALA A 133 20.70 6.90 -14.46
N ASP A 134 20.90 6.54 -15.74
CA ASP A 134 22.21 6.65 -16.42
C ASP A 134 22.76 8.08 -16.37
N ALA A 135 21.93 9.08 -16.66
CA ALA A 135 22.31 10.49 -16.60
C ALA A 135 22.73 10.91 -15.18
N TYR A 136 21.99 10.50 -14.15
CA TYR A 136 22.32 10.79 -12.76
C TYR A 136 23.61 10.10 -12.30
N GLN A 137 23.78 8.81 -12.60
CA GLN A 137 25.00 8.07 -12.26
C GLN A 137 26.22 8.62 -13.02
N MET A 138 26.06 9.11 -14.25
CA MET A 138 27.11 9.83 -14.97
C MET A 138 27.51 11.12 -14.24
N LEU A 139 26.55 11.94 -13.79
CA LEU A 139 26.83 13.18 -13.04
C LEU A 139 27.55 12.89 -11.71
N LYS A 140 27.17 11.81 -11.02
CA LYS A 140 27.81 11.32 -9.80
C LYS A 140 29.25 10.83 -10.06
N LYS A 141 29.44 10.01 -11.10
CA LYS A 141 30.77 9.53 -11.54
C LYS A 141 31.70 10.65 -12.02
N GLN A 142 31.16 11.78 -12.49
CA GLN A 142 31.93 12.99 -12.83
C GLN A 142 32.21 13.91 -11.62
N GLY A 143 31.76 13.55 -10.41
CA GLY A 143 31.95 14.36 -9.19
C GLY A 143 31.12 15.64 -9.14
N ILE A 144 30.12 15.78 -10.02
CA ILE A 144 29.18 16.91 -10.04
C ILE A 144 28.17 16.73 -8.90
N VAL A 145 27.69 15.49 -8.70
CA VAL A 145 26.95 15.07 -7.49
C VAL A 145 27.95 14.46 -6.51
N LYS A 146 28.18 15.13 -5.37
CA LYS A 146 29.09 14.63 -4.30
C LYS A 146 28.35 13.82 -3.23
N GLN A 147 27.10 14.16 -2.98
CA GLN A 147 26.18 13.50 -2.05
C GLN A 147 24.79 13.58 -2.69
N ASP A 148 23.97 12.55 -2.53
CA ASP A 148 22.61 12.53 -3.07
C ASP A 148 21.74 13.57 -2.33
N PRO A 149 20.86 14.32 -3.02
CA PRO A 149 20.00 15.31 -2.38
C PRO A 149 19.07 14.69 -1.33
N VAL A 150 19.00 15.29 -0.14
CA VAL A 150 18.00 14.93 0.87
C VAL A 150 16.63 15.43 0.42
N LEU A 151 15.85 14.55 -0.21
CA LEU A 151 14.48 14.82 -0.61
C LEU A 151 13.53 14.67 0.59
N PRO A 152 12.66 15.67 0.88
CA PRO A 152 11.50 15.47 1.73
C PRO A 152 10.59 14.38 1.16
N ALA A 153 9.90 13.63 2.04
CA ALA A 153 9.00 12.54 1.62
C ALA A 153 7.94 13.01 0.60
N ASP A 154 7.34 14.19 0.81
CA ASP A 154 6.35 14.83 -0.08
C ASP A 154 6.87 15.20 -1.49
N LYS A 155 8.17 15.03 -1.77
CA LYS A 155 8.79 15.37 -3.07
C LYS A 155 9.23 14.15 -3.89
N LEU A 156 9.02 12.93 -3.38
CA LEU A 156 9.01 11.76 -4.25
C LEU A 156 7.75 11.81 -5.13
N LEU A 157 7.86 11.43 -6.40
CA LEU A 157 6.65 11.15 -7.20
C LEU A 157 5.87 10.01 -6.52
N LEU A 158 4.56 9.98 -6.72
CA LEU A 158 3.58 9.17 -5.96
C LEU A 158 3.74 7.65 -6.16
N LEU A 159 4.84 7.09 -5.68
CA LEU A 159 4.94 5.70 -5.31
C LEU A 159 4.25 5.49 -3.95
N PRO A 160 3.53 4.37 -3.73
CA PRO A 160 3.22 3.96 -2.37
C PRO A 160 4.52 3.85 -1.56
N PRO A 161 4.53 4.17 -0.26
CA PRO A 161 5.75 4.17 0.54
C PRO A 161 6.45 2.81 0.38
N PRO A 162 7.78 2.80 0.11
CA PRO A 162 8.49 1.55 -0.12
C PRO A 162 8.28 0.66 1.10
N ARG A 163 7.66 -0.50 0.89
CA ARG A 163 7.36 -1.46 1.98
C ARG A 163 8.59 -1.60 2.87
N PRO A 164 8.46 -1.52 4.21
CA PRO A 164 9.59 -1.45 5.11
C PRO A 164 10.67 -2.47 4.73
N LYS A 165 11.93 -2.03 4.62
CA LYS A 165 13.07 -2.85 4.21
C LYS A 165 13.51 -3.80 5.33
N ASN A 166 12.58 -4.63 5.78
CA ASN A 166 12.85 -5.88 6.45
C ASN A 166 13.60 -6.78 5.45
N ALA A 167 14.60 -7.53 5.90
CA ALA A 167 15.43 -8.38 5.03
C ALA A 167 14.70 -9.68 4.61
N ILE A 168 13.58 -9.55 3.91
CA ILE A 168 12.61 -10.64 3.66
C ILE A 168 12.87 -11.40 2.35
N PHE A 169 13.63 -10.84 1.40
CA PHE A 169 14.02 -11.54 0.17
C PHE A 169 15.29 -12.38 0.36
N GLU A 170 15.19 -13.45 1.15
CA GLU A 170 16.09 -14.60 1.00
C GLU A 170 15.92 -15.26 -0.38
N ASP A 171 14.74 -15.11 -0.98
CA ASP A 171 14.35 -15.78 -2.22
C ASP A 171 14.12 -14.78 -3.37
N GLU A 172 15.22 -14.16 -3.79
CA GLU A 172 15.27 -13.33 -5.01
C GLU A 172 14.89 -14.16 -6.26
N GLU A 173 15.04 -15.49 -6.20
CA GLU A 173 14.66 -16.42 -7.27
C GLU A 173 13.14 -16.61 -7.37
N LYS A 174 12.40 -16.79 -6.26
CA LYS A 174 10.93 -16.74 -6.23
C LYS A 174 10.41 -15.41 -6.76
N SER A 175 11.03 -14.29 -6.40
CA SER A 175 10.63 -12.97 -6.90
C SER A 175 10.77 -12.87 -8.43
N LYS A 176 11.95 -13.19 -8.97
CA LYS A 176 12.21 -13.23 -10.42
C LYS A 176 11.30 -14.22 -11.15
N THR A 177 11.03 -15.37 -10.53
CA THR A 177 10.15 -16.42 -11.07
C THR A 177 8.70 -15.93 -11.13
N LEU A 178 8.20 -15.26 -10.08
CA LEU A 178 6.86 -14.69 -10.08
C LEU A 178 6.69 -13.63 -11.17
N THR A 179 7.64 -12.70 -11.32
CA THR A 179 7.63 -11.72 -12.41
C THR A 179 7.64 -12.39 -13.79
N ARG A 180 8.43 -13.46 -13.96
CA ARG A 180 8.46 -14.22 -15.22
C ARG A 180 7.14 -14.92 -15.53
N LEU A 181 6.49 -15.51 -14.52
CA LEU A 181 5.21 -16.20 -14.69
C LEU A 181 4.04 -15.23 -14.95
N LEU A 182 4.02 -14.06 -14.27
CA LEU A 182 3.03 -13.01 -14.50
C LEU A 182 3.16 -12.35 -15.88
N ASN A 183 4.38 -12.23 -16.40
CA ASN A 183 4.64 -11.71 -17.75
C ASN A 183 4.45 -12.75 -18.87
N SER A 184 4.03 -13.98 -18.55
CA SER A 184 3.76 -15.01 -19.56
C SER A 184 2.34 -14.91 -20.11
N THR A 185 2.20 -15.13 -21.42
CA THR A 185 0.90 -15.23 -22.09
C THR A 185 0.27 -16.62 -21.98
N HIS A 186 0.91 -17.59 -21.30
CA HIS A 186 0.40 -18.96 -21.17
C HIS A 186 -0.49 -19.12 -19.92
N PRO A 187 -1.67 -19.77 -20.04
CA PRO A 187 -2.62 -19.87 -18.93
C PRO A 187 -2.11 -20.75 -17.76
N GLU A 188 -1.20 -21.70 -18.02
CA GLU A 188 -0.61 -22.52 -16.96
C GLU A 188 0.44 -21.75 -16.14
N ASP A 189 1.20 -20.86 -16.76
CA ASP A 189 2.15 -19.99 -16.05
C ASP A 189 1.41 -19.01 -15.14
N LEU A 190 0.28 -18.46 -15.59
CA LEU A 190 -0.59 -17.61 -14.77
C LEU A 190 -1.23 -18.38 -13.60
N LYS A 191 -1.56 -19.67 -13.75
CA LYS A 191 -1.98 -20.51 -12.60
C LYS A 191 -0.83 -20.71 -11.62
N ALA A 192 0.39 -20.96 -12.11
CA ALA A 192 1.57 -21.10 -11.27
C ALA A 192 1.90 -19.80 -10.52
N ALA A 193 1.77 -18.63 -11.17
CA ALA A 193 1.90 -17.33 -10.52
C ALA A 193 0.88 -17.15 -9.39
N ASN A 194 -0.40 -17.44 -9.62
CA ASN A 194 -1.44 -17.31 -8.60
C ASN A 194 -1.20 -18.24 -7.40
N LYS A 195 -0.74 -19.49 -7.62
CA LYS A 195 -0.34 -20.41 -6.54
C LYS A 195 0.86 -19.88 -5.75
N LEU A 196 1.89 -19.38 -6.44
CA LEU A 196 3.09 -18.81 -5.82
C LEU A 196 2.76 -17.56 -5.00
N ILE A 197 1.85 -16.70 -5.47
CA ILE A 197 1.33 -15.54 -4.71
C ILE A 197 0.63 -16.02 -3.43
N GLN A 198 -0.23 -17.04 -3.51
CA GLN A 198 -0.93 -17.56 -2.34
C GLN A 198 0.04 -18.13 -1.29
N GLU A 199 1.06 -18.87 -1.73
CA GLU A 199 2.11 -19.41 -0.85
C GLU A 199 2.95 -18.29 -0.21
N MET A 200 3.40 -17.30 -0.99
CA MET A 200 4.14 -16.14 -0.48
C MET A 200 3.32 -15.31 0.52
N VAL A 201 2.03 -15.10 0.29
CA VAL A 201 1.15 -14.35 1.22
C VAL A 201 0.96 -15.11 2.53
N GLN A 202 0.80 -16.44 2.50
CA GLN A 202 0.71 -17.25 3.72
C GLN A 202 2.03 -17.29 4.49
N GLU A 203 3.16 -17.37 3.79
CA GLU A 203 4.50 -17.32 4.38
C GLU A 203 4.75 -15.97 5.06
N ASP A 204 4.40 -14.85 4.40
CA ASP A 204 4.64 -13.51 4.94
C ASP A 204 3.68 -13.14 6.08
N GLN A 205 2.42 -13.60 6.04
CA GLN A 205 1.51 -13.52 7.19
C GLN A 205 2.07 -14.26 8.41
N LYS A 206 2.56 -15.49 8.22
CA LYS A 206 3.19 -16.28 9.29
C LYS A 206 4.46 -15.61 9.84
N ARG A 207 5.26 -14.99 8.96
CA ARG A 207 6.45 -14.20 9.33
C ARG A 207 6.07 -12.94 10.11
N ALA A 208 5.06 -12.20 9.68
CA ALA A 208 4.56 -11.01 10.37
C ALA A 208 4.00 -11.36 11.77
N GLU A 209 3.32 -12.49 11.91
CA GLU A 209 2.89 -12.99 13.21
C GLU A 209 4.05 -13.38 14.13
N LYS A 210 5.09 -14.06 13.63
CA LYS A 210 6.33 -14.31 14.40
C LYS A 210 6.95 -12.99 14.89
N LEU A 211 7.12 -12.04 13.97
CA LEU A 211 7.72 -10.73 14.26
C LEU A 211 6.91 -9.93 15.29
N SER A 212 5.58 -9.89 15.15
CA SER A 212 4.67 -9.23 16.11
C SER A 212 4.74 -9.87 17.50
N LYS A 213 4.71 -11.22 17.58
CA LYS A 213 4.85 -11.96 18.85
C LYS A 213 6.21 -11.68 19.53
N ARG A 214 7.30 -11.58 18.76
CA ARG A 214 8.64 -11.18 19.25
C ARG A 214 8.65 -9.74 19.76
N ALA A 215 8.23 -8.79 18.93
CA ALA A 215 8.27 -7.36 19.23
C ALA A 215 7.46 -7.00 20.49
N ASN A 216 6.23 -7.51 20.60
CA ASN A 216 5.37 -7.26 21.77
C ASN A 216 6.00 -7.82 23.06
N ALA A 217 6.54 -9.04 23.02
CA ALA A 217 7.18 -9.65 24.19
C ALA A 217 8.46 -8.91 24.63
N ILE A 218 9.27 -8.42 23.67
CA ILE A 218 10.45 -7.60 23.97
C ILE A 218 10.04 -6.22 24.51
N GLN A 219 8.97 -5.62 23.98
CA GLN A 219 8.43 -4.35 24.49
C GLN A 219 7.91 -4.50 25.92
N ASP A 220 7.05 -5.48 26.20
CA ASP A 220 6.56 -5.79 27.55
C ASP A 220 7.71 -5.96 28.56
N VAL A 221 8.82 -6.58 28.13
CA VAL A 221 10.03 -6.76 28.94
C VAL A 221 10.71 -5.43 29.18
N ASN A 222 10.99 -4.64 28.13
CA ASN A 222 11.66 -3.35 28.26
C ASN A 222 10.86 -2.36 29.13
N GLU A 223 9.54 -2.34 29.00
CA GLU A 223 8.66 -1.54 29.87
C GLU A 223 8.72 -2.01 31.33
N SER A 224 8.59 -3.32 31.58
CA SER A 224 8.65 -3.89 32.93
C SER A 224 10.01 -3.70 33.59
N VAL A 225 11.10 -3.83 32.81
CA VAL A 225 12.49 -3.59 33.24
C VAL A 225 12.71 -2.12 33.58
N SER A 226 12.26 -1.20 32.72
CA SER A 226 12.39 0.24 32.96
C SER A 226 11.65 0.68 34.23
N LEU A 227 10.39 0.29 34.38
CA LEU A 227 9.57 0.61 35.56
C LEU A 227 10.15 0.02 36.86
N LEU A 228 10.62 -1.22 36.83
CA LEU A 228 11.24 -1.84 38.00
C LEU A 228 12.60 -1.22 38.33
N THR A 229 13.38 -0.81 37.33
CA THR A 229 14.65 -0.10 37.53
C THR A 229 14.42 1.27 38.17
N GLN A 230 13.47 2.06 37.67
CA GLN A 230 13.14 3.37 38.25
C GLN A 230 12.69 3.25 39.72
N LEU A 231 11.85 2.25 40.04
CA LEU A 231 11.44 1.97 41.43
C LEU A 231 12.56 1.44 42.34
N LEU A 232 13.71 1.05 41.77
CA LEU A 232 14.92 0.64 42.50
C LEU A 232 15.96 1.77 42.62
N GLU A 233 15.91 2.79 41.74
CA GLU A 233 16.70 4.02 41.84
C GLU A 233 16.14 4.95 42.94
N ASP A 234 14.82 5.12 43.01
CA ASP A 234 14.12 5.91 44.04
C ASP A 234 13.85 5.13 45.35
N TYR A 235 14.53 4.00 45.59
CA TYR A 235 14.20 3.07 46.69
C TYR A 235 14.68 3.56 48.08
N ASP A 236 13.79 4.24 48.80
CA ASP A 236 13.87 4.38 50.27
C ASP A 236 13.32 3.14 50.98
N ARG A 237 13.77 2.85 52.21
CA ARG A 237 13.53 1.57 52.92
C ARG A 237 12.09 1.31 53.36
N THR A 238 11.14 2.18 53.05
CA THR A 238 9.71 1.93 53.26
C THR A 238 9.15 1.08 52.13
N THR A 239 8.73 -0.15 52.44
CA THR A 239 8.25 -1.16 51.48
C THR A 239 7.11 -0.67 50.57
N ASN A 240 7.41 -0.36 49.30
CA ASN A 240 6.39 -0.13 48.28
C ASN A 240 5.90 -1.48 47.70
N PRO A 241 4.62 -1.88 47.92
CA PRO A 241 4.11 -3.17 47.44
C PRO A 241 4.11 -3.31 45.91
N GLN A 242 3.97 -2.20 45.16
CA GLN A 242 3.96 -2.22 43.69
C GLN A 242 5.26 -2.79 43.10
N SER A 243 6.38 -2.61 43.80
CA SER A 243 7.69 -3.14 43.40
C SER A 243 7.74 -4.67 43.39
N ASN A 244 7.02 -5.33 44.31
CA ASN A 244 6.94 -6.79 44.39
C ASN A 244 6.07 -7.38 43.29
N ASP A 245 4.99 -6.70 42.89
CA ASP A 245 4.10 -7.15 41.82
C ASP A 245 4.79 -7.01 40.44
N LEU A 246 5.54 -5.92 40.23
CA LEU A 246 6.37 -5.74 39.03
C LEU A 246 7.55 -6.73 38.99
N TYR A 247 8.20 -7.01 40.12
CA TYR A 247 9.19 -8.09 40.23
C TYR A 247 8.59 -9.46 39.87
N GLN A 248 7.38 -9.78 40.36
CA GLN A 248 6.68 -11.02 39.99
C GLN A 248 6.26 -11.05 38.52
N ARG A 249 5.89 -9.91 37.90
CA ARG A 249 5.69 -9.81 36.44
C ARG A 249 6.99 -10.18 35.71
N CYS A 250 8.11 -9.58 36.09
CA CYS A 250 9.42 -9.85 35.49
C CYS A 250 9.82 -11.34 35.60
N GLU A 251 9.70 -11.96 36.77
CA GLU A 251 9.99 -13.39 36.97
C GLU A 251 9.18 -14.29 36.02
N LYS A 252 7.89 -13.99 35.83
CA LYS A 252 6.97 -14.74 34.96
C LYS A 252 7.27 -14.61 33.46
N MET A 253 8.12 -13.66 33.06
CA MET A 253 8.44 -13.41 31.64
C MET A 253 9.65 -14.19 31.14
N ARG A 254 10.55 -14.67 32.02
CA ARG A 254 11.69 -15.51 31.61
C ARG A 254 11.28 -16.78 30.85
N PRO A 255 10.26 -17.57 31.26
CA PRO A 255 9.80 -18.72 30.48
C PRO A 255 9.27 -18.35 29.09
N THR A 256 8.64 -17.17 28.96
CA THR A 256 8.14 -16.66 27.67
C THR A 256 9.28 -16.34 26.72
N LEU A 257 10.32 -15.65 27.20
CA LEU A 257 11.53 -15.37 26.41
C LEU A 257 12.31 -16.65 26.06
N PHE A 258 12.42 -17.60 26.99
CA PHE A 258 13.07 -18.90 26.73
C PHE A 258 12.36 -19.65 25.59
N ARG A 259 11.03 -19.73 25.63
CA ARG A 259 10.25 -20.37 24.56
C ARG A 259 10.38 -19.60 23.24
N LEU A 260 10.30 -18.26 23.26
CA LEU A 260 10.50 -17.45 22.05
C LEU A 260 11.88 -17.67 21.41
N ALA A 261 12.94 -17.79 22.21
CA ALA A 261 14.27 -18.12 21.72
C ALA A 261 14.30 -19.54 21.10
N SER A 262 13.68 -20.53 21.76
CA SER A 262 13.57 -21.90 21.24
C SER A 262 12.69 -22.04 19.99
N ASP A 263 11.71 -21.15 19.80
CA ASP A 263 10.83 -21.09 18.61
C ASP A 263 11.46 -20.30 17.43
N THR A 264 12.66 -19.71 17.64
CA THR A 264 13.36 -18.83 16.70
C THR A 264 14.69 -19.47 16.23
N GLU A 265 14.57 -20.61 15.57
CA GLU A 265 15.70 -21.31 14.91
C GLU A 265 16.01 -20.74 13.51
N ASP A 266 15.11 -19.94 12.94
CA ASP A 266 15.14 -19.46 11.55
C ASP A 266 15.66 -18.01 11.39
N ASN A 267 16.17 -17.37 12.45
CA ASN A 267 16.70 -16.01 12.38
C ASN A 267 17.65 -15.66 13.55
N ASP A 268 18.95 -15.60 13.31
CA ASP A 268 19.98 -15.30 14.33
C ASP A 268 19.87 -13.88 14.92
N GLU A 269 19.47 -12.88 14.13
CA GLU A 269 19.31 -11.48 14.58
C GLU A 269 18.14 -11.35 15.55
N ALA A 270 17.01 -11.99 15.23
CA ALA A 270 15.84 -12.11 16.09
C ALA A 270 16.15 -12.87 17.40
N LEU A 271 16.95 -13.93 17.32
CA LEU A 271 17.40 -14.67 18.48
C LEU A 271 18.29 -13.80 19.39
N ALA A 272 19.20 -13.01 18.82
CA ALA A 272 20.03 -12.07 19.56
C ALA A 272 19.21 -10.99 20.30
N GLU A 273 18.17 -10.42 19.67
CA GLU A 273 17.24 -9.50 20.33
C GLU A 273 16.54 -10.13 21.55
N ILE A 274 16.05 -11.37 21.41
CA ILE A 274 15.34 -12.10 22.49
C ILE A 274 16.29 -12.38 23.67
N LEU A 275 17.54 -12.75 23.38
CA LEU A 275 18.57 -13.00 24.39
C LEU A 275 18.97 -11.70 25.11
N GLN A 276 19.17 -10.59 24.39
CA GLN A 276 19.46 -9.29 24.99
C GLN A 276 18.33 -8.80 25.92
N ALA A 277 17.07 -9.04 25.56
CA ALA A 277 15.93 -8.78 26.43
C ALA A 277 15.95 -9.66 27.69
N ASN A 278 16.37 -10.92 27.58
CA ASN A 278 16.47 -11.86 28.71
C ASN A 278 17.60 -11.47 29.69
N ASP A 279 18.75 -11.06 29.19
CA ASP A 279 19.85 -10.55 29.99
C ASP A 279 19.43 -9.30 30.78
N SER A 280 18.76 -8.35 30.11
CA SER A 280 18.23 -7.12 30.72
C SER A 280 17.19 -7.41 31.80
N LEU A 281 16.27 -8.35 31.54
CA LEU A 281 15.28 -8.85 32.49
C LEU A 281 15.93 -9.52 33.71
N THR A 282 16.96 -10.32 33.47
CA THR A 282 17.71 -11.02 34.54
C THR A 282 18.52 -10.04 35.38
N GLN A 283 19.08 -8.98 34.78
CA GLN A 283 19.80 -7.92 35.51
C GLN A 283 18.90 -7.20 36.52
N VAL A 284 17.73 -6.70 36.11
CA VAL A 284 16.84 -5.96 37.04
C VAL A 284 16.25 -6.86 38.14
N ILE A 285 15.95 -8.12 37.81
CA ILE A 285 15.53 -9.14 38.78
C ILE A 285 16.60 -9.33 39.87
N ASN A 286 17.88 -9.38 39.48
CA ASN A 286 18.99 -9.54 40.42
C ASN A 286 19.24 -8.27 41.26
N LEU A 287 19.06 -7.07 40.68
CA LEU A 287 19.09 -5.80 41.44
C LEU A 287 17.98 -5.77 42.51
N TYR A 288 16.75 -6.15 42.16
CA TYR A 288 15.64 -6.25 43.11
C TYR A 288 15.94 -7.22 44.26
N ARG A 289 16.44 -8.42 43.94
CA ARG A 289 16.84 -9.42 44.94
C ARG A 289 17.91 -8.89 45.90
N LEU A 290 18.90 -8.16 45.37
CA LEU A 290 19.99 -7.58 46.17
C LEU A 290 19.51 -6.41 47.06
N GLN A 291 18.78 -5.44 46.51
CA GLN A 291 18.39 -4.22 47.21
C GLN A 291 17.20 -4.41 48.15
N VAL A 292 16.17 -5.14 47.71
CA VAL A 292 14.86 -5.22 48.39
C VAL A 292 14.73 -6.47 49.25
N LYS A 293 15.22 -7.62 48.77
CA LYS A 293 15.20 -8.88 49.56
C LYS A 293 16.46 -9.13 50.38
N GLY A 294 17.58 -8.48 50.05
CA GLY A 294 18.88 -8.74 50.67
C GLY A 294 19.50 -10.10 50.29
N GLU A 295 19.05 -10.72 49.20
CA GLU A 295 19.60 -11.97 48.69
C GLU A 295 20.96 -11.72 48.01
N VAL A 296 22.02 -12.42 48.44
CA VAL A 296 23.36 -12.32 47.84
C VAL A 296 23.41 -13.10 46.53
N VAL A 297 23.01 -12.46 45.43
CA VAL A 297 23.06 -13.06 44.09
C VAL A 297 24.50 -13.04 43.54
N ASN A 298 25.17 -14.19 43.59
CA ASN A 298 26.44 -14.54 42.93
C ASN A 298 27.54 -13.45 42.82
N GLY A 299 28.43 -13.44 43.82
CA GLY A 299 29.88 -13.24 43.60
C GLY A 299 30.42 -11.81 43.48
N ASN A 300 29.68 -10.85 42.91
CA ASN A 300 30.23 -9.53 42.58
C ASN A 300 30.24 -8.53 43.76
N ASN A 301 31.18 -8.74 44.67
CA ASN A 301 31.58 -7.75 45.67
C ASN A 301 32.51 -6.69 45.03
N SER A 302 31.98 -5.53 44.63
CA SER A 302 32.65 -4.21 44.74
C SER A 302 31.82 -3.09 44.11
N ALA A 303 31.59 -2.02 44.88
CA ALA A 303 31.03 -0.78 44.33
C ALA A 303 32.12 0.04 43.63
N ASN A 304 31.89 0.42 42.37
CA ASN A 304 32.23 1.75 41.86
C ASN A 304 31.66 2.05 40.46
N THR A 305 31.19 3.26 40.26
CA THR A 305 30.74 3.79 38.97
C THR A 305 31.92 3.99 38.01
N ARG A 306 31.90 3.37 36.81
CA ARG A 306 32.61 3.90 35.64
C ARG A 306 32.09 3.35 34.31
N ARG A 307 32.08 4.22 33.29
CA ARG A 307 31.76 3.89 31.90
C ARG A 307 32.95 3.19 31.22
N LEU A 308 32.66 2.15 30.43
CA LEU A 308 33.32 1.67 29.21
C LEU A 308 32.22 0.87 28.45
N THR A 309 31.95 0.92 27.14
CA THR A 309 32.73 1.08 25.89
C THR A 309 33.73 -0.05 25.61
N GLY A 310 33.36 -0.97 24.70
CA GLY A 310 34.30 -1.83 23.97
C GLY A 310 34.19 -3.32 24.25
N GLU A 311 33.60 -4.03 23.28
CA GLU A 311 33.85 -5.43 22.86
C GLU A 311 33.75 -6.62 23.83
N GLN A 312 33.50 -7.77 23.22
CA GLN A 312 33.04 -9.05 23.75
C GLN A 312 34.04 -9.77 24.68
N GLN A 313 33.55 -10.48 25.73
CA GLN A 313 34.02 -11.84 26.10
C GLN A 313 33.19 -12.47 27.27
N TRP A 314 31.99 -13.03 27.02
CA TRP A 314 31.26 -13.85 28.02
C TRP A 314 30.53 -15.08 27.43
N CYS A 315 31.24 -15.88 26.64
CA CYS A 315 30.73 -17.19 26.19
C CYS A 315 30.78 -18.26 27.30
N THR A 316 30.20 -19.43 27.02
CA THR A 316 30.31 -20.69 27.81
C THR A 316 29.53 -20.76 29.13
N VAL A 317 29.37 -19.69 29.91
CA VAL A 317 28.71 -19.77 31.23
C VAL A 317 27.19 -20.00 31.14
N CYS A 318 26.50 -19.33 30.20
CA CYS A 318 25.03 -19.35 30.15
C CYS A 318 24.46 -20.74 29.83
N VAL A 319 25.14 -21.54 29.00
CA VAL A 319 24.66 -22.86 28.55
C VAL A 319 24.57 -23.86 29.71
N LEU A 320 25.53 -23.82 30.66
CA LEU A 320 25.54 -24.71 31.83
C LEU A 320 24.42 -24.39 32.83
N HIS A 321 24.03 -23.12 32.96
CA HIS A 321 22.93 -22.72 33.85
C HIS A 321 21.56 -23.21 33.34
N MET A 322 21.37 -23.26 32.01
CA MET A 322 20.14 -23.75 31.37
C MET A 322 19.90 -25.23 31.70
N VAL A 323 20.94 -26.08 31.62
CA VAL A 323 20.84 -27.53 31.93
C VAL A 323 20.49 -27.76 33.40
N SER A 324 21.04 -26.94 34.31
CA SER A 324 20.83 -27.14 35.74
C SER A 324 19.39 -26.88 36.19
N LEU A 325 18.66 -25.98 35.53
CA LEU A 325 17.25 -25.68 35.88
C LEU A 325 16.27 -26.78 35.45
N SER A 326 16.57 -27.52 34.38
CA SER A 326 15.73 -28.64 33.92
C SER A 326 15.75 -29.84 34.89
N LEU A 327 16.84 -30.04 35.63
CA LEU A 327 17.00 -31.18 36.55
C LEU A 327 16.25 -31.02 37.88
N GLN A 328 15.70 -29.84 38.18
CA GLN A 328 15.08 -29.53 39.47
C GLN A 328 13.57 -29.84 39.55
N GLN A 329 12.91 -30.30 38.46
CA GLN A 329 11.44 -30.44 38.38
C GLN A 329 10.92 -31.82 37.95
N SER A 330 11.79 -32.82 37.70
CA SER A 330 11.36 -34.19 37.37
C SER A 330 12.06 -35.21 38.27
N SER A 331 11.62 -35.29 39.53
CA SER A 331 12.01 -36.33 40.49
C SER A 331 10.79 -36.81 41.27
N ASP A 332 9.96 -37.61 40.58
CA ASP A 332 8.98 -38.53 41.19
C ASP A 332 8.98 -39.83 40.37
N SER A 333 8.84 -40.97 41.05
CA SER A 333 9.25 -42.29 40.52
C SER A 333 8.15 -43.36 40.60
N VAL A 334 7.95 -44.13 39.52
CA VAL A 334 7.35 -45.48 39.50
C VAL A 334 8.07 -46.36 38.44
N ASP A 335 8.02 -47.68 38.62
CA ASP A 335 8.88 -48.72 38.08
C ASP A 335 8.79 -49.13 36.58
N ILE A 336 9.73 -50.02 36.20
CA ILE A 336 10.01 -50.58 34.87
C ILE A 336 9.36 -51.96 34.65
N THR A 337 8.83 -52.24 33.45
CA THR A 337 8.80 -53.51 32.66
C THR A 337 7.83 -53.31 31.47
N ASP A 338 7.97 -53.87 30.26
CA ASP A 338 8.93 -54.82 29.66
C ASP A 338 9.13 -54.51 28.15
N ILE A 339 10.13 -55.11 27.50
CA ILE A 339 10.39 -55.00 26.03
C ILE A 339 10.71 -56.39 25.45
N PRO A 340 10.07 -56.82 24.33
CA PRO A 340 10.91 -57.32 23.21
C PRO A 340 10.36 -57.09 21.77
N ALA A 341 11.27 -56.58 20.91
CA ALA A 341 11.55 -56.99 19.52
C ALA A 341 10.54 -56.80 18.35
N ALA A 342 11.13 -56.43 17.19
CA ALA A 342 10.57 -56.59 15.83
C ALA A 342 11.17 -57.84 15.13
N PRO A 343 10.75 -58.21 13.90
CA PRO A 343 11.62 -57.93 12.74
C PRO A 343 10.93 -57.74 11.34
N SER A 344 11.74 -57.25 10.39
CA SER A 344 11.84 -57.44 8.90
C SER A 344 10.69 -58.09 8.08
N VAL A 345 10.42 -57.77 6.79
CA VAL A 345 11.19 -58.03 5.51
C VAL A 345 10.38 -57.30 4.36
N LEU A 346 10.81 -56.69 3.23
CA LEU A 346 11.90 -56.72 2.22
C LEU A 346 11.38 -57.08 0.78
N LEU A 347 11.29 -56.08 -0.13
CA LEU A 347 11.23 -56.05 -1.64
C LEU A 347 10.22 -56.89 -2.52
N SER A 348 9.41 -56.17 -3.35
CA SER A 348 9.39 -56.12 -4.86
C SER A 348 9.21 -57.38 -5.78
N PRO A 349 8.98 -57.28 -7.14
CA PRO A 349 8.28 -56.26 -8.00
C PRO A 349 7.45 -56.81 -9.24
N ASP A 350 6.88 -55.87 -10.04
CA ASP A 350 6.86 -55.78 -11.54
C ASP A 350 5.60 -56.05 -12.43
N ARG A 351 5.51 -55.25 -13.52
CA ARG A 351 4.90 -55.38 -14.88
C ARG A 351 3.43 -55.12 -15.29
N LEU A 352 3.35 -54.58 -16.52
CA LEU A 352 2.23 -54.21 -17.45
C LEU A 352 2.08 -55.30 -18.58
N PRO A 353 1.12 -55.32 -19.56
CA PRO A 353 0.49 -54.16 -20.27
C PRO A 353 -0.94 -54.27 -20.97
N TYR A 354 -1.47 -53.09 -21.37
CA TYR A 354 -2.27 -52.69 -22.58
C TYR A 354 -3.12 -53.66 -23.45
N THR A 355 -4.39 -53.31 -23.80
CA THR A 355 -4.98 -53.18 -25.20
C THR A 355 -6.51 -52.87 -25.28
N GLN A 356 -7.04 -52.60 -26.49
CA GLN A 356 -8.42 -52.18 -26.92
C GLN A 356 -8.82 -52.93 -28.25
N PRO A 357 -9.82 -52.60 -29.16
CA PRO A 357 -10.81 -51.48 -29.29
C PRO A 357 -12.22 -51.73 -29.96
N LEU A 358 -13.06 -50.65 -30.08
CA LEU A 358 -14.07 -50.34 -31.15
C LEU A 358 -15.36 -51.26 -31.32
N SER A 359 -16.46 -50.97 -32.07
CA SER A 359 -17.07 -49.77 -32.75
C SER A 359 -18.57 -49.98 -33.21
N THR A 360 -19.19 -48.98 -33.86
CA THR A 360 -20.45 -48.95 -34.71
C THR A 360 -21.85 -49.10 -34.06
N GLY A 361 -22.96 -48.47 -34.52
CA GLY A 361 -23.16 -47.34 -35.47
C GLY A 361 -24.62 -47.09 -36.01
N ALA A 362 -25.06 -45.81 -36.13
CA ALA A 362 -26.21 -45.22 -36.90
C ALA A 362 -27.68 -45.68 -36.58
N THR A 363 -28.82 -45.04 -36.99
CA THR A 363 -29.20 -43.97 -37.98
C THR A 363 -30.42 -43.08 -37.57
N SER A 364 -30.53 -41.86 -38.15
CA SER A 364 -31.75 -41.10 -38.59
C SER A 364 -32.87 -40.61 -37.63
N GLY A 365 -33.24 -39.32 -37.72
CA GLY A 365 -34.51 -38.75 -37.18
C GLY A 365 -34.69 -37.22 -37.35
N SER A 366 -35.75 -36.79 -38.05
CA SER A 366 -36.04 -35.42 -38.54
C SER A 366 -36.37 -34.32 -37.49
N SER A 367 -36.42 -33.06 -37.94
CA SER A 367 -37.17 -31.90 -37.39
C SER A 367 -36.58 -31.10 -36.20
N ALA A 368 -35.68 -30.15 -36.49
CA ALA A 368 -35.29 -29.09 -35.52
C ALA A 368 -34.69 -27.78 -36.13
N LEU A 369 -34.65 -27.59 -37.46
CA LEU A 369 -33.80 -26.55 -38.09
C LEU A 369 -34.52 -25.43 -38.86
N ASP A 370 -35.78 -25.61 -39.26
CA ASP A 370 -36.54 -24.57 -39.99
C ASP A 370 -37.12 -23.47 -39.07
N GLU A 371 -37.10 -23.67 -37.74
CA GLU A 371 -37.77 -22.77 -36.79
C GLU A 371 -36.91 -21.59 -36.32
N LEU A 372 -35.58 -21.65 -36.44
CA LEU A 372 -34.67 -20.56 -36.05
C LEU A 372 -34.49 -19.47 -37.11
N ASP A 373 -34.55 -19.81 -38.41
CA ASP A 373 -34.44 -18.82 -39.50
C ASP A 373 -35.63 -17.82 -39.48
N LEU A 374 -36.79 -18.24 -38.94
CA LEU A 374 -37.94 -17.36 -38.74
C LEU A 374 -37.75 -16.40 -37.55
N LEU A 375 -36.99 -16.77 -36.51
CA LEU A 375 -36.60 -15.85 -35.44
C LEU A 375 -35.59 -14.81 -35.92
N GLY A 376 -34.64 -15.22 -36.78
CA GLY A 376 -33.65 -14.34 -37.42
C GLY A 376 -34.25 -13.19 -38.23
N LYS A 377 -35.54 -13.31 -38.63
CA LYS A 377 -36.30 -12.29 -39.37
C LYS A 377 -37.26 -11.46 -38.52
N LYS A 378 -37.37 -11.72 -37.20
CA LYS A 378 -38.39 -11.09 -36.34
C LYS A 378 -37.86 -10.18 -35.22
N LEU A 379 -36.56 -10.13 -35.00
CA LEU A 379 -35.90 -9.16 -34.09
C LEU A 379 -34.92 -8.20 -34.78
N LEU A 380 -34.86 -8.20 -36.11
CA LEU A 380 -34.05 -7.27 -36.90
C LEU A 380 -34.70 -5.88 -37.10
N GLN A 381 -35.76 -5.56 -36.34
CA GLN A 381 -36.50 -4.30 -36.48
C GLN A 381 -37.09 -3.75 -35.16
N GLN A 382 -36.28 -3.71 -34.10
CA GLN A 382 -36.57 -2.83 -32.94
C GLN A 382 -35.29 -2.17 -32.41
N SER A 383 -35.15 -0.88 -32.73
CA SER A 383 -34.34 0.15 -32.05
C SER A 383 -33.05 -0.30 -31.32
N LEU A 384 -31.93 -0.35 -32.05
CA LEU A 384 -30.62 -0.02 -31.46
C LEU A 384 -30.64 1.47 -31.09
N PRO A 385 -30.49 1.84 -29.81
CA PRO A 385 -29.18 2.35 -29.37
C PRO A 385 -28.83 2.08 -27.88
N LEU A 386 -27.70 2.65 -27.44
CA LEU A 386 -27.28 2.91 -26.04
C LEU A 386 -26.89 1.73 -25.12
N GLU A 387 -27.48 0.53 -25.20
CA GLU A 387 -27.11 -0.57 -24.28
C GLU A 387 -25.63 -0.99 -24.43
N VAL A 388 -25.12 -0.99 -25.67
CA VAL A 388 -23.75 -1.43 -25.99
C VAL A 388 -22.69 -0.61 -25.25
N SER A 389 -22.87 0.72 -25.11
CA SER A 389 -21.85 1.60 -24.52
C SER A 389 -21.61 1.34 -23.04
N LEU A 390 -22.68 1.09 -22.27
CA LEU A 390 -22.58 0.76 -20.84
C LEU A 390 -21.98 -0.64 -20.63
N ILE A 391 -22.32 -1.60 -21.50
CA ILE A 391 -21.72 -2.94 -21.47
C ILE A 391 -20.24 -2.89 -21.88
N PHE A 392 -19.85 -2.08 -22.85
CA PHE A 392 -18.44 -1.90 -23.24
C PHE A 392 -17.61 -1.22 -22.14
N LEU A 393 -18.14 -0.20 -21.48
CA LEU A 393 -17.50 0.43 -20.31
C LEU A 393 -17.28 -0.60 -19.19
N VAL A 394 -18.32 -1.35 -18.83
CA VAL A 394 -18.23 -2.39 -17.80
C VAL A 394 -17.28 -3.51 -18.21
N SER A 395 -17.31 -3.96 -19.47
CA SER A 395 -16.46 -5.04 -19.98
C SER A 395 -14.99 -4.63 -20.09
N THR A 396 -14.69 -3.38 -20.46
CA THR A 396 -13.31 -2.85 -20.45
C THR A 396 -12.74 -2.81 -19.02
N CYS A 397 -13.58 -2.50 -18.03
CA CYS A 397 -13.24 -2.59 -16.61
C CYS A 397 -13.21 -4.03 -16.04
N TYR A 398 -13.59 -5.05 -16.81
CA TYR A 398 -13.62 -6.47 -16.37
C TYR A 398 -12.64 -7.36 -17.16
N ALA A 399 -12.21 -6.93 -18.34
CA ALA A 399 -11.24 -7.65 -19.18
C ALA A 399 -9.79 -7.50 -18.70
N ASN A 400 -9.49 -6.42 -17.98
CA ASN A 400 -8.21 -6.26 -17.29
C ASN A 400 -8.31 -6.78 -15.86
N SER A 401 -7.33 -7.60 -15.47
CA SER A 401 -7.31 -8.37 -14.21
C SER A 401 -7.45 -7.50 -12.95
N ALA A 402 -7.97 -8.12 -11.87
CA ALA A 402 -8.49 -7.48 -10.65
C ALA A 402 -7.60 -6.44 -9.93
N SER A 403 -6.31 -6.37 -10.28
CA SER A 403 -5.40 -5.26 -9.98
C SER A 403 -6.02 -3.85 -10.19
N HIS A 404 -6.83 -3.67 -11.24
CA HIS A 404 -7.32 -2.34 -11.64
C HIS A 404 -8.38 -1.74 -10.70
N LEU A 405 -9.16 -2.54 -9.97
CA LEU A 405 -10.18 -2.00 -9.05
C LEU A 405 -9.55 -1.24 -7.87
N ASN A 406 -8.43 -1.72 -7.34
CA ASN A 406 -7.65 -1.00 -6.32
C ASN A 406 -6.96 0.24 -6.91
N SER A 407 -6.58 0.22 -8.19
CA SER A 407 -6.02 1.41 -8.86
C SER A 407 -7.06 2.52 -9.00
N VAL A 408 -8.31 2.19 -9.36
CA VAL A 408 -9.39 3.18 -9.50
C VAL A 408 -9.83 3.72 -8.13
N LEU A 409 -9.93 2.89 -7.10
CA LEU A 409 -10.23 3.37 -5.74
C LEU A 409 -9.17 4.33 -5.20
N ASN A 410 -7.89 4.12 -5.53
CA ASN A 410 -6.80 5.02 -5.17
C ASN A 410 -6.70 6.29 -6.04
N SER A 411 -7.44 6.38 -7.16
CA SER A 411 -7.40 7.54 -8.08
C SER A 411 -8.64 8.43 -8.01
N LEU A 412 -9.62 8.12 -7.15
CA LEU A 412 -10.77 9.00 -6.91
C LEU A 412 -10.39 10.06 -5.87
N TYR A 413 -9.98 11.25 -6.31
CA TYR A 413 -9.90 12.39 -5.42
C TYR A 413 -11.31 12.69 -4.87
N LEU A 414 -11.44 12.64 -3.54
CA LEU A 414 -12.63 13.10 -2.84
C LEU A 414 -12.84 14.59 -3.18
N GLY A 415 -14.04 14.94 -3.63
CA GLY A 415 -14.40 16.31 -3.96
C GLY A 415 -14.36 17.22 -2.72
N SER A 416 -14.44 18.53 -2.96
CA SER A 416 -14.41 19.57 -1.91
C SER A 416 -15.67 19.58 -1.01
N LEU A 417 -16.66 18.74 -1.31
CA LEU A 417 -17.96 18.70 -0.65
C LEU A 417 -17.95 17.87 0.64
N LEU A 418 -18.73 18.33 1.63
CA LEU A 418 -18.94 17.58 2.87
C LEU A 418 -19.70 16.27 2.61
N PRO A 419 -19.36 15.17 3.32
CA PRO A 419 -20.07 13.90 3.18
C PRO A 419 -21.53 14.00 3.59
N VAL A 420 -22.42 13.46 2.76
CA VAL A 420 -23.87 13.45 3.01
C VAL A 420 -24.22 12.24 3.86
N THR A 421 -24.83 12.47 5.02
CA THR A 421 -25.32 11.38 5.88
C THR A 421 -26.64 10.85 5.33
N VAL A 422 -26.63 9.58 4.90
CA VAL A 422 -27.76 8.89 4.27
C VAL A 422 -28.61 8.15 5.30
N PHE A 423 -27.95 7.59 6.31
CA PHE A 423 -28.53 6.83 7.42
C PHE A 423 -27.63 6.97 8.65
N ASP A 424 -28.23 7.08 9.84
CA ASP A 424 -27.52 7.27 11.11
C ASP A 424 -28.39 6.78 12.28
N SER A 425 -28.59 5.46 12.37
CA SER A 425 -29.43 4.78 13.36
C SER A 425 -28.80 3.45 13.77
N HIS A 426 -29.22 2.86 14.90
CA HIS A 426 -28.72 1.56 15.38
C HIS A 426 -27.17 1.47 15.53
N SER A 427 -26.51 2.62 15.73
CA SER A 427 -25.04 2.78 15.73
C SER A 427 -24.35 2.45 14.39
N LEU A 428 -25.12 2.29 13.31
CA LEU A 428 -24.62 2.13 11.94
C LEU A 428 -24.87 3.43 11.16
N ARG A 429 -23.80 4.00 10.62
CA ARG A 429 -23.83 5.27 9.86
C ARG A 429 -23.40 5.06 8.42
N VAL A 430 -24.20 5.53 7.48
CA VAL A 430 -23.93 5.48 6.03
C VAL A 430 -23.69 6.88 5.50
N LEU A 431 -22.53 7.09 4.91
CA LEU A 431 -22.09 8.36 4.31
C LEU A 431 -21.94 8.21 2.79
N PHE A 432 -22.40 9.21 2.05
CA PHE A 432 -22.07 9.39 0.63
C PHE A 432 -21.00 10.46 0.49
N HIS A 433 -19.91 10.12 -0.19
CA HIS A 433 -18.89 11.05 -0.66
C HIS A 433 -18.97 11.15 -2.18
N PHE A 434 -18.67 12.32 -2.74
CA PHE A 434 -18.68 12.56 -4.18
C PHE A 434 -17.23 12.67 -4.69
N ALA A 435 -16.90 11.95 -5.76
CA ALA A 435 -15.57 12.04 -6.37
C ALA A 435 -15.49 13.22 -7.34
N ARG A 436 -14.29 13.79 -7.47
CA ARG A 436 -14.00 14.99 -8.26
C ARG A 436 -13.86 14.72 -9.75
N ASP A 437 -13.08 13.70 -10.10
CA ASP A 437 -12.57 13.50 -11.46
C ASP A 437 -13.39 12.45 -12.22
N THR A 438 -14.42 12.93 -12.93
CA THR A 438 -15.13 12.15 -13.94
C THR A 438 -14.49 12.39 -15.31
N PRO A 439 -14.20 11.36 -16.13
CA PRO A 439 -13.57 11.57 -17.44
C PRO A 439 -14.41 12.49 -18.34
N PRO A 440 -13.81 13.42 -19.10
CA PRO A 440 -14.54 14.44 -19.87
C PRO A 440 -15.44 13.88 -21.00
N SER A 441 -15.39 12.56 -21.24
CA SER A 441 -16.33 11.83 -22.10
C SER A 441 -17.65 11.43 -21.42
N LEU A 442 -17.83 11.68 -20.11
CA LEU A 442 -18.95 11.17 -19.29
C LEU A 442 -19.52 12.24 -18.33
N ALA A 443 -19.68 13.48 -18.79
CA ALA A 443 -20.12 14.62 -17.96
C ALA A 443 -21.48 14.44 -17.24
N ASP A 444 -22.34 13.51 -17.71
CA ASP A 444 -23.65 13.20 -17.11
C ASP A 444 -23.62 12.05 -16.09
N VAL A 445 -22.43 11.59 -15.65
CA VAL A 445 -22.25 10.46 -14.71
C VAL A 445 -21.55 10.91 -13.43
N LEU A 446 -22.20 10.76 -12.29
CA LEU A 446 -21.64 10.97 -10.95
C LEU A 446 -21.07 9.68 -10.38
N VAL A 447 -19.89 9.76 -9.74
CA VAL A 447 -19.30 8.69 -8.94
C VAL A 447 -19.49 9.02 -7.46
N VAL A 448 -20.15 8.12 -6.73
CA VAL A 448 -20.42 8.21 -5.30
C VAL A 448 -19.70 7.09 -4.56
N ILE A 449 -18.93 7.44 -3.54
CA ILE A 449 -18.30 6.48 -2.63
C ILE A 449 -19.18 6.39 -1.38
N ILE A 450 -19.84 5.25 -1.21
CA ILE A 450 -20.59 4.91 -0.02
C ILE A 450 -19.59 4.40 1.03
N SER A 451 -19.68 4.91 2.26
CA SER A 451 -18.91 4.45 3.40
C SER A 451 -19.85 4.11 4.56
N MET A 452 -19.76 2.89 5.08
CA MET A 452 -20.60 2.39 6.17
C MET A 452 -19.72 2.11 7.39
N LEU A 453 -20.06 2.72 8.53
CA LEU A 453 -19.27 2.74 9.76
C LEU A 453 -20.14 2.26 10.93
N SER A 454 -19.61 1.39 11.80
CA SER A 454 -20.30 0.94 13.02
C SER A 454 -19.61 1.48 14.27
N SER A 455 -20.42 1.95 15.22
CA SER A 455 -20.02 2.24 16.61
C SER A 455 -20.65 1.27 17.61
N ALA A 456 -21.25 0.16 17.13
CA ALA A 456 -21.92 -0.81 17.99
C ALA A 456 -20.92 -1.70 18.77
N PRO A 457 -21.22 -2.09 20.02
CA PRO A 457 -20.37 -3.00 20.81
C PRO A 457 -20.47 -4.48 20.36
N VAL A 458 -21.23 -4.77 19.31
CA VAL A 458 -21.44 -6.09 18.69
C VAL A 458 -21.20 -5.97 17.18
N PRO A 459 -20.79 -7.06 16.49
CA PRO A 459 -20.60 -7.02 15.05
C PRO A 459 -21.91 -6.76 14.31
N VAL A 460 -21.80 -6.14 13.13
CA VAL A 460 -22.91 -5.91 12.20
C VAL A 460 -22.65 -6.75 10.96
N SER A 461 -23.59 -7.58 10.53
CA SER A 461 -23.38 -8.56 9.46
C SER A 461 -24.52 -8.55 8.43
N ASN A 462 -24.35 -9.27 7.31
CA ASN A 462 -25.27 -9.30 6.16
C ASN A 462 -25.68 -7.89 5.65
N ILE A 463 -24.75 -6.93 5.73
CA ILE A 463 -24.99 -5.54 5.33
C ILE A 463 -25.15 -5.48 3.80
N LEU A 464 -26.34 -5.06 3.36
CA LEU A 464 -26.72 -4.94 1.97
C LEU A 464 -27.43 -3.60 1.73
N PHE A 465 -26.85 -2.78 0.84
CA PHE A 465 -27.43 -1.53 0.38
C PHE A 465 -27.96 -1.68 -1.06
N GLN A 466 -29.19 -1.25 -1.31
CA GLN A 466 -29.86 -1.34 -2.61
C GLN A 466 -30.39 0.04 -3.03
N PRO A 467 -29.76 0.73 -3.98
CA PRO A 467 -30.23 2.01 -4.50
C PRO A 467 -31.27 1.84 -5.61
N SER A 468 -32.26 2.74 -5.63
CA SER A 468 -33.25 2.90 -6.69
C SER A 468 -33.35 4.38 -7.09
N VAL A 469 -33.53 4.65 -8.39
CA VAL A 469 -33.64 6.00 -8.95
C VAL A 469 -34.80 6.08 -9.96
N PRO A 470 -35.31 7.28 -10.30
CA PRO A 470 -36.37 7.43 -11.30
C PRO A 470 -35.97 6.88 -12.68
N ASP A 471 -36.97 6.52 -13.50
CA ASP A 471 -36.78 5.93 -14.83
C ASP A 471 -36.04 6.83 -15.84
N THR A 472 -35.88 8.12 -15.55
CA THR A 472 -35.07 9.10 -16.29
C THR A 472 -33.57 8.99 -16.01
N MET A 473 -33.17 8.24 -14.98
CA MET A 473 -31.79 8.05 -14.52
C MET A 473 -31.39 6.57 -14.57
N ARG A 474 -30.09 6.28 -14.44
CA ARG A 474 -29.60 4.89 -14.28
C ARG A 474 -28.60 4.84 -13.13
N VAL A 475 -28.77 3.86 -12.24
CA VAL A 475 -27.84 3.61 -11.14
C VAL A 475 -27.18 2.23 -11.31
N LYS A 476 -25.88 2.13 -11.04
CA LYS A 476 -25.16 0.87 -10.94
C LYS A 476 -24.30 0.86 -9.68
N LEU A 477 -24.54 -0.14 -8.84
CA LEU A 477 -23.74 -0.43 -7.65
C LEU A 477 -22.63 -1.44 -8.01
N GLN A 478 -21.42 -1.21 -7.51
CA GLN A 478 -20.32 -2.17 -7.58
C GLN A 478 -20.35 -3.11 -6.35
N PRO A 479 -19.61 -4.24 -6.35
CA PRO A 479 -19.43 -5.05 -5.15
C PRO A 479 -18.88 -4.21 -3.97
N PRO A 480 -19.34 -4.43 -2.73
CA PRO A 480 -18.79 -3.77 -1.54
C PRO A 480 -17.44 -4.39 -1.15
N SER A 481 -16.65 -3.68 -0.35
CA SER A 481 -15.40 -4.21 0.22
C SER A 481 -15.60 -5.33 1.26
N GLY A 482 -16.84 -5.49 1.75
CA GLY A 482 -17.26 -6.53 2.68
C GLY A 482 -18.76 -6.43 2.96
N THR A 483 -19.31 -7.40 3.70
CA THR A 483 -20.73 -7.44 4.13
C THR A 483 -20.88 -7.47 5.65
N GLU A 484 -19.78 -7.27 6.38
CA GLU A 484 -19.70 -7.30 7.83
C GLU A 484 -18.77 -6.20 8.37
N LEU A 485 -19.06 -5.75 9.58
CA LEU A 485 -18.27 -4.82 10.38
C LEU A 485 -18.02 -5.44 11.76
N PRO A 486 -16.78 -5.46 12.26
CA PRO A 486 -16.49 -5.96 13.60
C PRO A 486 -17.14 -5.09 14.68
N ALA A 487 -17.25 -5.63 15.90
CA ALA A 487 -17.62 -4.85 17.07
C ALA A 487 -16.64 -3.67 17.27
N PHE A 488 -17.17 -2.51 17.62
CA PHE A 488 -16.41 -1.27 17.79
C PHE A 488 -15.39 -1.40 18.93
N ASN A 489 -14.11 -1.18 18.61
CA ASN A 489 -13.02 -1.17 19.56
C ASN A 489 -12.29 0.18 19.51
N PRO A 490 -12.34 1.02 20.56
CA PRO A 490 -11.76 2.37 20.55
C PRO A 490 -10.22 2.39 20.53
N ILE A 491 -9.56 1.23 20.65
CA ILE A 491 -8.09 1.10 20.57
C ILE A 491 -7.63 0.85 19.12
N LEU A 492 -8.52 0.37 18.25
CA LEU A 492 -8.21 0.04 16.86
C LEU A 492 -8.73 1.13 15.89
N PRO A 493 -8.12 1.29 14.70
CA PRO A 493 -8.68 2.12 13.63
C PRO A 493 -10.11 1.69 13.29
N PRO A 494 -11.08 2.62 13.14
CA PRO A 494 -12.45 2.27 12.80
C PRO A 494 -12.56 1.51 11.47
N ALA A 495 -13.16 0.31 11.51
CA ALA A 495 -13.45 -0.46 10.31
C ALA A 495 -14.61 0.17 9.52
N ALA A 496 -14.51 0.12 8.19
CA ALA A 496 -15.53 0.66 7.28
C ALA A 496 -15.76 -0.29 6.09
N ILE A 497 -17.02 -0.44 5.67
CA ILE A 497 -17.35 -1.00 4.35
C ILE A 497 -17.40 0.16 3.36
N THR A 498 -16.69 0.03 2.25
CA THR A 498 -16.73 0.98 1.14
C THR A 498 -17.37 0.34 -0.08
N GLN A 499 -18.24 1.07 -0.78
CA GLN A 499 -18.92 0.58 -1.99
C GLN A 499 -19.07 1.72 -3.00
N VAL A 500 -18.77 1.46 -4.27
CA VAL A 500 -18.88 2.48 -5.34
C VAL A 500 -20.25 2.41 -6.00
N LEU A 501 -20.90 3.56 -6.13
CA LEU A 501 -22.16 3.76 -6.82
C LEU A 501 -21.95 4.72 -8.00
N LEU A 502 -22.37 4.30 -9.19
CA LEU A 502 -22.34 5.09 -10.42
C LEU A 502 -23.77 5.54 -10.73
N LEU A 503 -23.97 6.84 -10.98
CA LEU A 503 -25.27 7.43 -11.25
C LEU A 503 -25.23 8.25 -12.54
N ALA A 504 -25.94 7.80 -13.58
CA ALA A 504 -26.10 8.54 -14.84
C ALA A 504 -27.41 9.33 -14.85
N ASN A 505 -27.33 10.61 -15.22
CA ASN A 505 -28.42 11.58 -15.25
C ASN A 505 -28.44 12.36 -16.59
N PRO A 506 -28.77 11.70 -17.71
CA PRO A 506 -28.68 12.28 -19.06
C PRO A 506 -29.67 13.44 -19.31
N HIS A 507 -30.65 13.63 -18.41
CA HIS A 507 -31.61 14.73 -18.47
C HIS A 507 -31.30 15.87 -17.48
N LYS A 508 -30.19 15.75 -16.72
CA LYS A 508 -29.73 16.71 -15.70
C LYS A 508 -30.78 17.06 -14.62
N GLU A 509 -31.75 16.18 -14.40
CA GLU A 509 -32.85 16.39 -13.46
C GLU A 509 -32.37 16.35 -11.99
N LYS A 510 -33.19 16.85 -11.06
CA LYS A 510 -32.87 16.79 -9.63
C LYS A 510 -32.91 15.34 -9.13
N VAL A 511 -31.75 14.81 -8.73
CA VAL A 511 -31.62 13.46 -8.17
C VAL A 511 -32.45 13.30 -6.89
N GLN A 512 -33.23 12.22 -6.86
CA GLN A 512 -33.84 11.67 -5.65
C GLN A 512 -33.56 10.16 -5.64
N LEU A 513 -32.52 9.75 -4.91
CA LEU A 513 -32.15 8.34 -4.79
C LEU A 513 -32.91 7.74 -3.61
N GLN A 514 -33.75 6.75 -3.88
CA GLN A 514 -34.35 5.92 -2.84
C GLN A 514 -33.35 4.81 -2.48
N TYR A 515 -33.34 4.37 -1.22
CA TYR A 515 -32.54 3.23 -0.82
C TYR A 515 -33.31 2.25 0.06
N LYS A 516 -32.90 0.99 -0.02
CA LYS A 516 -33.12 -0.03 1.00
C LYS A 516 -31.77 -0.40 1.62
N LEU A 517 -31.71 -0.50 2.94
CA LEU A 517 -30.57 -0.96 3.71
C LEU A 517 -31.03 -2.11 4.61
N THR A 518 -30.43 -3.28 4.48
CA THR A 518 -30.66 -4.40 5.40
C THR A 518 -29.36 -4.81 6.07
N PHE A 519 -29.42 -5.16 7.37
CA PHE A 519 -28.29 -5.63 8.15
C PHE A 519 -28.77 -6.38 9.40
N MET A 520 -27.91 -7.21 9.97
CA MET A 520 -28.12 -7.87 11.27
C MET A 520 -27.20 -7.25 12.32
N LEU A 521 -27.76 -6.82 13.45
CA LEU A 521 -27.01 -6.26 14.58
C LEU A 521 -26.97 -7.29 15.71
N GLY A 522 -25.89 -8.08 15.77
CA GLY A 522 -25.90 -9.33 16.53
C GLY A 522 -26.96 -10.30 15.99
N GLU A 523 -28.06 -10.46 16.72
CA GLU A 523 -29.20 -11.35 16.38
C GLU A 523 -30.45 -10.56 15.90
N GLU A 524 -30.41 -9.23 15.80
CA GLU A 524 -31.57 -8.40 15.38
C GLU A 524 -31.49 -8.03 13.88
N ASP A 525 -32.51 -8.42 13.11
CA ASP A 525 -32.69 -8.07 11.69
C ASP A 525 -33.27 -6.64 11.52
N HIS A 526 -32.68 -5.84 10.62
CA HIS A 526 -33.17 -4.51 10.23
C HIS A 526 -33.47 -4.41 8.72
N ASP A 527 -34.58 -3.75 8.35
CA ASP A 527 -34.99 -3.42 6.97
C ASP A 527 -35.37 -1.92 6.91
N GLU A 528 -34.39 -1.09 6.59
CA GLU A 528 -34.46 0.36 6.65
C GLU A 528 -34.54 1.00 5.26
N ARG A 529 -35.33 2.08 5.13
CA ARG A 529 -35.65 2.68 3.82
C ARG A 529 -35.74 4.19 3.90
N GLY A 530 -35.14 4.88 2.94
CA GLY A 530 -35.12 6.34 2.91
C GLY A 530 -34.92 6.93 1.52
N ILE A 531 -34.89 8.26 1.45
CA ILE A 531 -34.73 9.02 0.21
C ILE A 531 -33.64 10.08 0.41
N VAL A 532 -32.60 10.03 -0.42
CA VAL A 532 -31.52 11.01 -0.49
C VAL A 532 -31.81 11.97 -1.64
N ALA A 533 -32.03 13.25 -1.32
CA ALA A 533 -32.20 14.34 -2.28
C ALA A 533 -31.09 15.40 -2.19
N GLN A 534 -30.02 15.09 -1.45
CA GLN A 534 -28.89 15.97 -1.14
C GLN A 534 -27.69 15.62 -2.04
N PHE A 535 -27.88 15.77 -3.35
CA PHE A 535 -26.83 15.55 -4.35
C PHE A 535 -26.28 16.89 -4.86
N PRO A 536 -25.01 16.95 -5.31
CA PRO A 536 -24.49 18.12 -6.01
C PRO A 536 -25.29 18.42 -7.29
N PRO A 537 -25.42 19.70 -7.70
CA PRO A 537 -26.11 20.06 -8.95
C PRO A 537 -25.54 19.32 -10.16
N SER A 538 -26.41 18.85 -11.05
CA SER A 538 -26.06 18.10 -12.26
C SER A 538 -25.04 18.81 -13.16
N ASP A 539 -25.04 20.14 -13.21
CA ASP A 539 -24.06 20.93 -13.95
C ASP A 539 -22.65 21.00 -13.32
N THR A 540 -22.45 20.42 -12.12
CA THR A 540 -21.17 20.44 -11.39
C THR A 540 -20.43 19.09 -11.37
N TRP A 541 -21.01 18.02 -11.93
CA TRP A 541 -20.52 16.63 -11.77
C TRP A 541 -19.15 16.31 -12.40
N GLY A 542 -18.54 17.26 -13.13
CA GLY A 542 -17.16 17.19 -13.61
C GLY A 542 -16.19 18.17 -12.93
N ASN A 543 -16.58 18.79 -11.81
CA ASN A 543 -15.78 19.77 -11.07
C ASN A 543 -16.27 19.94 -9.62
N LEU A 544 -16.07 18.90 -8.78
CA LEU A 544 -16.54 18.83 -7.38
C LEU A 544 -15.42 19.01 -6.33
#